data_AF-A0A1M5XIG3-F1
#
_entry.id   AF-A0A1M5XIG3-F1
#
_cell.length_a   1.000
_cell.length_b   1.000
_cell.length_c   1.000
_cell.angle_alpha   90.00
_cell.angle_beta   90.00
_cell.angle_gamma   90.00
#
_symmetry.space_group_name_H-M   'P 1'
#
loop_
_entity.id
_entity.type
_entity.pdbx_description
1 polymer ?
#
loop_
_entity_poly.entity_id
_entity_poly.type
_entity_poly.pdbx_seq_one_letter_code
_entity_poly.pdbx_strand_id
1 'polypeptide(L)' 'MYVCPKCNGEMIQTYVEAPIFNLRKTPSKFLSSTASDILSCVCSECGYIEFYAKQPDLFKQE' A
#
# COMPACT_ATOMS: atom_id res chain seq x y z
N MET A 1 13.08 11.79 -2.20
CA MET A 1 13.57 10.56 -2.85
C MET A 1 13.33 9.43 -1.88
N TYR A 2 12.46 8.47 -2.25
CA TYR A 2 12.21 7.30 -1.42
C TYR A 2 13.21 6.20 -1.83
N VAL A 3 13.87 5.58 -0.86
CA VAL A 3 15.01 4.68 -1.09
C VAL A 3 14.58 3.25 -0.78
N CYS A 4 14.95 2.31 -1.65
CA CYS A 4 14.61 0.91 -1.51
C CYS A 4 15.25 0.31 -0.24
N PRO A 5 14.48 -0.28 0.67
CA PRO A 5 15.01 -0.86 1.91
C PRO A 5 15.83 -2.14 1.69
N LYS A 6 15.87 -2.68 0.46
CA LYS A 6 16.58 -3.92 0.12
C LYS A 6 17.93 -3.70 -0.54
N CYS A 7 18.06 -2.69 -1.40
CA CYS A 7 19.29 -2.46 -2.17
C CYS A 7 19.76 -1.00 -2.18
N ASN A 8 19.06 -0.11 -1.45
CA ASN A 8 19.28 1.33 -1.45
C ASN A 8 19.10 2.03 -2.82
N GLY A 9 18.50 1.35 -3.79
CA GLY A 9 18.15 1.91 -5.10
C GLY A 9 16.95 2.86 -5.06
N GLU A 10 16.64 3.47 -6.20
CA GLU A 10 15.50 4.38 -6.34
C GLU A 10 14.15 3.64 -6.27
N MET A 11 13.20 4.19 -5.51
CA MET A 11 11.81 3.75 -5.52
C MET A 11 10.95 4.71 -6.33
N ILE A 12 10.24 4.16 -7.31
CA ILE A 12 9.30 4.88 -8.17
C ILE A 12 7.86 4.54 -7.79
N GLN A 13 7.00 5.56 -7.71
CA GLN A 13 5.57 5.37 -7.48
C GLN A 13 4.92 4.76 -8.73
N THR A 14 4.02 3.81 -8.53
CA THR A 14 3.29 3.10 -9.59
C THR A 14 1.79 3.11 -9.33
N TYR A 15 1.03 2.69 -10.33
CA TYR A 15 -0.41 2.48 -10.26
C TYR A 15 -0.69 0.99 -10.48
N VAL A 16 -1.49 0.38 -9.61
CA VAL A 16 -1.90 -1.02 -9.76
C VAL A 16 -3.20 -1.07 -10.57
N GLU A 17 -3.14 -1.61 -11.79
CA GLU A 17 -4.33 -1.96 -12.58
C GLU A 17 -4.72 -3.42 -12.33
N ALA A 18 -5.51 -3.67 -11.28
CA ALA A 18 -6.13 -4.98 -11.02
C ALA A 18 -7.40 -4.78 -10.18
N PRO A 19 -8.42 -5.66 -10.26
CA PRO A 19 -9.64 -5.48 -9.51
C PRO A 19 -9.38 -5.65 -8.00
N ILE A 20 -9.41 -4.52 -7.29
CA ILE A 20 -9.83 -4.41 -5.88
C ILE A 20 -8.84 -4.99 -4.86
N PHE A 21 -7.62 -4.45 -4.77
CA PHE A 21 -6.86 -4.51 -3.51
C PHE A 21 -7.39 -3.45 -2.55
N ASN A 22 -8.51 -3.73 -1.89
CA ASN A 22 -8.99 -2.93 -0.76
C ASN A 22 -8.36 -3.44 0.54
N LEU A 23 -7.53 -2.64 1.18
CA LEU A 23 -7.01 -2.96 2.51
C LEU A 23 -8.08 -2.63 3.55
N ARG A 24 -8.53 -3.64 4.30
CA ARG A 24 -9.60 -3.50 5.31
C ARG A 24 -9.05 -3.77 6.70
N LYS A 25 -9.55 -3.02 7.70
CA LYS A 25 -9.21 -3.25 9.11
C LYS A 25 -9.88 -4.51 9.68
N THR A 26 -11.04 -4.91 9.14
CA THR A 26 -11.80 -6.09 9.55
C THR A 26 -12.17 -6.98 8.36
N PRO A 27 -12.37 -8.29 8.58
CA PRO A 27 -12.83 -9.21 7.55
C PRO A 27 -14.18 -8.77 6.96
N SER A 28 -14.40 -9.03 5.66
CA SER A 28 -15.54 -8.59 4.86
C SER A 28 -16.95 -8.99 5.37
N LYS A 29 -17.03 -9.84 6.42
CA LYS A 29 -18.29 -10.23 7.07
C LYS A 29 -18.86 -9.16 8.02
N PHE A 30 -18.09 -8.14 8.38
CA PHE A 30 -18.57 -7.04 9.23
C PHE A 30 -19.08 -5.88 8.36
N LEU A 31 -20.32 -5.44 8.63
CA LEU A 31 -21.13 -4.47 7.87
C LEU A 31 -20.53 -3.06 7.73
N SER A 32 -19.38 -2.77 8.32
CA SER A 32 -18.67 -1.49 8.19
C SER A 32 -17.16 -1.69 8.21
N SER A 33 -16.59 -2.22 7.13
CA SER A 33 -15.13 -2.22 6.99
C SER A 33 -14.67 -0.86 6.47
N THR A 34 -13.99 -0.07 7.30
CA THR A 34 -13.16 1.04 6.80
C THR A 34 -12.13 0.46 5.82
N ALA A 35 -12.12 1.00 4.61
CA ALA A 35 -11.23 0.59 3.53
C ALA A 35 -10.45 1.82 3.07
N SER A 36 -9.15 1.63 2.81
CA SER A 36 -8.31 2.65 2.19
C SER A 36 -7.85 2.15 0.84
N ASP A 37 -7.82 3.07 -0.13
CA ASP A 37 -7.00 2.94 -1.31
C ASP A 37 -5.53 2.67 -0.93
N ILE A 38 -4.81 2.05 -1.86
CA ILE A 38 -3.39 1.74 -1.72
C ILE A 38 -2.57 2.61 -2.69
N LEU A 39 -1.39 3.05 -2.24
CA LEU A 39 -0.30 3.54 -3.08
C LEU A 39 0.72 2.42 -3.22
N SER A 40 1.26 2.21 -4.42
CA SER A 40 2.32 1.26 -4.66
C SER A 40 3.59 1.96 -5.13
N CYS A 41 4.73 1.43 -4.69
CA CYS A 41 6.04 1.83 -5.16
C CYS A 41 6.83 0.58 -5.56
N VAL A 42 7.67 0.68 -6.58
CA VAL A 42 8.59 -0.39 -6.99
C VAL A 42 10.02 0.14 -7.08
N CYS A 43 10.99 -0.66 -6.69
CA CYS A 43 12.40 -0.36 -6.91
C CYS A 43 12.74 -0.63 -8.38
N SER A 44 13.27 0.37 -9.08
CA SER A 44 13.69 0.24 -10.49
C SER A 44 14.92 -0.67 -10.67
N GLU A 45 15.68 -0.91 -9.62
CA GLU A 45 16.91 -1.70 -9.65
C GLU A 45 16.70 -3.17 -9.28
N CYS A 46 16.01 -3.46 -8.17
CA CYS A 46 15.88 -4.83 -7.65
C CYS A 46 14.45 -5.39 -7.70
N GLY A 47 13.46 -4.59 -8.12
CA GLY A 47 12.07 -5.01 -8.26
C GLY A 47 11.30 -5.18 -6.94
N TYR A 48 11.86 -4.76 -5.80
CA TYR A 48 11.14 -4.74 -4.52
C TYR A 48 9.88 -3.85 -4.62
N ILE A 49 8.73 -4.36 -4.18
CA ILE A 49 7.45 -3.65 -4.19
C ILE A 49 7.02 -3.35 -2.76
N GLU A 50 6.55 -2.14 -2.53
CA GLU A 50 6.00 -1.69 -1.26
C GLU A 50 4.62 -1.05 -1.46
N PHE A 51 3.73 -1.26 -0.50
CA PHE A 51 2.35 -0.77 -0.52
C PHE A 51 2.06 0.06 0.73
N TYR A 52 1.40 1.19 0.54
CA TYR A 52 0.95 2.08 1.62
C TYR A 52 -0.54 2.31 1.57
N ALA A 53 -1.20 2.40 2.72
CA ALA A 53 -2.54 2.94 2.80
C ALA A 53 -2.50 4.45 2.51
N LYS A 54 -3.34 4.95 1.60
CA LYS A 54 -3.52 6.40 1.40
C LYS A 54 -4.05 7.10 2.64
N GLN A 55 -4.89 6.42 3.42
CA GLN A 55 -5.54 6.95 4.61
C GLN A 55 -5.15 6.08 5.82
N PRO A 56 -3.91 6.17 6.32
CA PRO A 56 -3.44 5.35 7.44
C PRO A 56 -4.22 5.61 8.73
N ASP A 57 -4.84 6.78 8.89
CA ASP A 57 -5.66 7.15 10.04
C ASP A 57 -6.88 6.24 10.24
N LEU A 58 -7.40 5.64 9.16
CA LEU A 58 -8.50 4.66 9.24
C LEU A 58 -8.11 3.39 10.02
N PHE A 59 -6.81 3.19 10.26
CA PHE A 59 -6.26 2.02 10.95
C PHE A 59 -5.71 2.31 12.34
N LYS A 60 -5.68 3.58 12.79
CA LYS A 60 -5.31 3.92 14.18
C LYS A 60 -6.25 3.22 15.18
N GLN A 61 -5.70 2.78 16.31
CA GLN A 61 -6.48 2.28 17.44
C GLN A 61 -6.83 3.48 18.33
N GLU A 62 -8.07 3.54 18.82
CA GLU A 62 -8.49 4.49 19.86
C GLU A 62 -7.88 4.12 21.22
#